data_AF-A0A1S3I9D9-F1
#
_entry.id   AF-A0A1S3I9D9-F1
#
_cell.length_a   1.000
_cell.length_b   1.000
_cell.length_c   1.000
_cell.angle_alpha   90.00
_cell.angle_beta   90.00
_cell.angle_gamma   90.00
#
_symmetry.space_group_name_H-M   'P 1'
#
loop_
_entity.id
_entity.type
_entity.pdbx_description
1 polymer ?
#
loop_
_entity_poly.entity_id
_entity_poly.type
_entity_poly.pdbx_seq_one_letter_code
_entity_poly.pdbx_strand_id
1 'polypeptide(L)'
;MAKNILVLSVVLTFASNEAVERIVHQCSFHDGQCMYKIHLARGQDCPIDSPSNYAIPQHDVAFSEIPSLEEKYEQKLRKLEKRVNEIFISDLNEDSLIPNEKDYEINNRIDNIFDPEPARPETTLLNDLYGEFSSLRDELNTTKWLLKQKSLLLLSTKSKLNKTQHQLTETNGKLRRTEKKLDQTQRENTVLRNKLQDQEKILNTTLSKWDAMLRQLKDLESRLNETLKQNEYLQERLLYYQRMLNETERQLRYALIKYHQLNLQHHALERKNQKSEMILADCMQSKSNQFCGFEDESICGFTNENSAEVTLNWTRHAGPSPSSNTGPDLDHTCQNNRGHYMYVEASGRVKGDKARMTSTKYFANDHQCVQFHYHMYGRDMGTLNVYTKRKPNLDLEPPVWRAYGNQGNVWSTARLFIPKRVAKEGFQIVFEATLRKGYRGDVSIDDIAIRDGPCHPNDLLLKGLEDGKVDD
;
A
#
# COMPACT_ATOMS: atom_id res chain seq x y z
N MET A 1 8.17 -29.55 14.67
CA MET A 1 6.97 -29.76 15.51
C MET A 1 7.01 -28.70 16.61
N ALA A 2 6.21 -27.65 16.44
CA ALA A 2 5.04 -27.33 17.29
C ALA A 2 5.45 -26.55 18.56
N LYS A 3 4.82 -25.46 19.00
CA LYS A 3 3.60 -24.75 18.61
C LYS A 3 3.59 -23.44 19.43
N ASN A 4 2.98 -22.40 18.85
CA ASN A 4 2.15 -21.40 19.54
C ASN A 4 2.74 -20.59 20.70
N ILE A 5 3.00 -19.30 20.45
CA ILE A 5 2.63 -18.27 21.42
C ILE A 5 1.53 -17.43 20.77
N LEU A 6 0.32 -17.59 21.32
CA LEU A 6 -0.86 -16.81 21.02
C LEU A 6 -0.60 -15.35 21.38
N VAL A 7 -0.73 -14.45 20.40
CA VAL A 7 -0.92 -13.02 20.66
C VAL A 7 -2.40 -12.84 20.96
N LEU A 8 -2.76 -12.78 22.25
CA LEU A 8 -4.10 -12.38 22.68
C LEU A 8 -4.17 -10.86 22.70
N SER A 9 -4.73 -10.28 21.63
CA SER A 9 -5.12 -8.88 21.59
C SER A 9 -6.38 -8.68 22.43
N VAL A 10 -6.24 -8.12 23.63
CA VAL A 10 -7.39 -7.64 24.41
C VAL A 10 -7.71 -6.23 23.92
N VAL A 11 -8.75 -6.12 23.09
CA VAL A 11 -9.33 -4.82 22.69
C VAL A 11 -10.31 -4.40 23.79
N LEU A 12 -9.93 -3.42 24.60
CA LEU A 12 -10.84 -2.75 25.53
C LEU A 12 -11.37 -1.49 24.84
N THR A 13 -12.60 -1.57 24.31
CA THR A 13 -13.38 -0.38 23.94
C THR A 13 -14.10 0.13 25.18
N PHE A 14 -13.71 1.31 25.68
CA PHE A 14 -14.51 2.04 26.66
C PHE A 14 -15.16 3.25 25.99
N ALA A 15 -16.50 3.23 25.96
CA ALA A 15 -17.29 4.43 25.85
C ALA A 15 -17.47 5.02 27.25
N SER A 16 -17.38 6.34 27.36
CA SER A 16 -17.58 7.20 28.54
C SER A 16 -16.36 7.53 29.42
N ASN A 17 -16.29 8.82 29.75
CA ASN A 17 -15.20 9.58 30.35
C ASN A 17 -14.94 9.25 31.83
N GLU A 18 -14.07 8.28 32.13
CA GLU A 18 -13.44 8.17 33.46
C GLU A 18 -11.96 7.82 33.34
N ALA A 19 -11.10 8.54 34.05
CA ALA A 19 -9.65 8.37 34.03
C ALA A 19 -9.21 7.16 34.88
N VAL A 20 -8.38 6.28 34.31
CA VAL A 20 -7.79 5.13 35.01
C VAL A 20 -6.55 5.59 35.77
N GLU A 21 -6.62 5.61 37.10
CA GLU A 21 -5.53 6.17 37.92
C GLU A 21 -4.47 5.14 38.34
N ARG A 22 -4.79 3.84 38.44
CA ARG A 22 -3.78 2.78 38.69
C ARG A 22 -4.27 1.38 38.32
N ILE A 23 -3.37 0.56 37.79
CA ILE A 23 -3.53 -0.90 37.65
C ILE A 23 -2.66 -1.56 38.71
N VAL A 24 -3.24 -2.37 39.59
CA VAL A 24 -2.48 -3.17 40.55
C VAL A 24 -2.51 -4.64 40.12
N HIS A 25 -1.32 -5.21 39.92
CA HIS A 25 -1.14 -6.61 39.57
C HIS A 25 -1.15 -7.47 40.83
N GLN A 26 -2.16 -8.33 40.97
CA GLN A 26 -2.07 -9.49 41.85
C GLN A 26 -2.39 -10.74 41.02
N CYS A 27 -1.35 -11.52 40.71
CA CYS A 27 -1.52 -12.85 40.11
C CYS A 27 -1.65 -13.85 41.26
N SER A 28 -2.80 -14.51 41.35
CA SER A 28 -2.96 -15.72 42.15
C SER A 28 -3.09 -16.91 41.21
N PHE A 29 -2.20 -17.88 41.37
CA PHE A 29 -2.14 -19.09 40.56
C PHE A 29 -3.13 -20.14 41.10
N HIS A 30 -4.06 -20.59 40.26
CA HIS A 30 -4.86 -21.80 40.48
C HIS A 30 -5.03 -22.51 39.13
N ASP A 31 -4.75 -23.82 39.11
CA ASP A 31 -4.88 -24.71 37.95
C ASP A 31 -4.33 -24.19 36.62
N GLY A 32 -3.10 -23.69 36.64
CA GLY A 32 -2.32 -23.41 35.42
C GLY A 32 -2.80 -22.21 34.60
N GLN A 33 -3.73 -21.39 35.11
CA GLN A 33 -4.17 -20.15 34.47
C GLN A 33 -4.09 -18.97 35.46
N CYS A 34 -3.35 -17.90 35.11
CA CYS A 34 -3.30 -16.68 35.92
C CYS A 34 -4.57 -15.87 35.66
N MET A 35 -5.42 -15.76 36.69
CA MET A 35 -6.66 -14.98 36.64
C MET A 35 -6.38 -13.57 37.19
N TYR A 36 -6.66 -12.54 36.39
CA TYR A 36 -6.50 -11.13 36.80
C TYR A 36 -7.83 -10.60 37.34
N LYS A 37 -7.83 -10.04 38.57
CA LYS A 37 -8.95 -9.26 39.09
C LYS A 37 -8.64 -7.77 38.98
N ILE A 38 -9.49 -7.03 38.28
CA ILE A 38 -9.42 -5.57 38.16
C ILE A 38 -10.41 -4.96 39.15
N HIS A 39 -9.93 -4.17 40.11
CA HIS A 39 -10.77 -3.38 41.00
C HIS A 39 -10.69 -1.90 40.59
N LEU A 40 -11.83 -1.27 40.35
CA LEU A 40 -11.95 0.17 40.07
C LEU A 40 -12.39 0.87 41.36
N ALA A 41 -11.60 1.82 41.85
CA ALA A 41 -11.92 2.64 43.02
C ALA A 41 -11.76 4.14 42.69
N ARG A 42 -12.72 4.97 43.10
CA ARG A 42 -12.68 6.44 42.99
C ARG A 42 -12.03 7.04 44.24
N GLY A 43 -11.10 7.99 44.08
CA GLY A 43 -10.60 8.76 45.21
C GLY A 43 -9.63 9.90 44.87
N GLN A 44 -10.20 11.10 44.75
CA GLN A 44 -9.84 12.33 45.47
C GLN A 44 -8.42 12.93 45.34
N ASP A 45 -8.43 14.22 44.99
CA ASP A 45 -7.32 15.17 44.81
C ASP A 45 -6.14 15.05 45.78
N CYS A 46 -4.93 15.15 45.21
CA CYS A 46 -3.73 15.65 45.90
C CYS A 46 -2.90 16.54 44.95
N PRO A 47 -2.73 17.84 45.24
CA PRO A 47 -1.86 18.72 44.46
C PRO A 47 -0.38 18.54 44.84
N ILE A 48 0.48 18.57 43.82
CA ILE A 48 1.92 18.68 43.95
C ILE A 48 2.24 20.18 44.07
N ASP A 49 2.84 20.59 45.19
CA ASP A 49 3.66 21.79 45.25
C ASP A 49 5.07 21.46 45.79
N SER A 50 6.02 22.03 45.07
CA SER A 50 7.49 22.04 45.14
C SER A 50 8.22 21.84 46.48
N PRO A 51 9.41 21.21 46.48
CA PRO A 51 10.36 21.28 47.60
C PRO A 51 11.22 22.55 47.51
N SER A 52 11.02 23.46 48.46
CA SER A 52 11.92 24.60 48.70
C SER A 52 12.80 24.34 49.93
N ASN A 53 14.12 24.46 49.72
CA ASN A 53 15.15 24.82 50.70
C ASN A 53 15.35 23.91 51.94
N TYR A 54 16.21 22.90 51.79
CA TYR A 54 17.11 22.50 52.87
C TYR A 54 18.40 23.32 52.77
N ALA A 55 18.44 24.43 53.50
CA ALA A 55 19.68 25.09 53.87
C ALA A 55 20.24 24.35 55.10
N ILE A 56 21.41 23.73 54.95
CA ILE A 56 22.26 23.32 56.07
C ILE A 56 23.40 24.35 56.12
N PRO A 57 23.43 25.25 57.13
CA PRO A 57 24.60 26.09 57.38
C PRO A 57 25.70 25.26 58.03
N GLN A 58 26.92 25.54 57.61
CA GLN A 58 28.16 25.08 58.20
C GLN A 58 28.40 25.71 59.60
N HIS A 59 29.28 25.05 60.35
CA HIS A 59 30.08 25.58 61.46
C HIS A 59 29.32 25.98 62.74
N ASP A 60 29.51 25.21 63.82
CA ASP A 60 30.55 25.55 64.79
C ASP A 60 30.66 24.50 65.91
N VAL A 61 31.90 24.23 66.27
CA VAL A 61 32.29 23.39 67.40
C VAL A 61 32.04 24.18 68.68
N ALA A 62 31.19 23.64 69.57
CA ALA A 62 31.14 24.04 70.97
C ALA A 62 31.50 22.82 71.84
N PHE A 63 32.78 22.46 71.87
CA PHE A 63 33.36 21.65 72.95
C PHE A 63 33.68 22.57 74.13
N SER A 64 32.64 23.19 74.68
CA SER A 64 32.73 24.02 75.88
C SER A 64 32.56 23.15 77.11
N GLU A 65 33.58 22.37 77.49
CA GLU A 65 33.69 21.79 78.85
C GLU A 65 35.02 21.09 79.19
N ILE A 66 35.98 21.02 78.27
CA ILE A 66 37.28 20.35 78.52
C ILE A 66 38.39 21.30 79.03
N PRO A 67 38.49 22.58 78.60
CA PRO A 67 39.54 23.47 79.10
C PRO A 67 39.37 23.91 80.57
N SER A 68 38.16 23.91 81.12
CA SER A 68 37.90 24.37 82.50
C SER A 68 38.20 23.30 83.57
N LEU A 69 38.30 22.03 83.17
CA LEU A 69 38.74 20.92 84.03
C LEU A 69 40.26 20.83 84.08
N GLU A 70 40.96 21.03 82.95
CA GLU A 70 42.44 21.09 82.91
C GLU A 70 42.99 22.22 83.77
N GLU A 71 42.41 23.42 83.70
CA GLU A 71 42.85 24.57 84.52
C GLU A 71 42.58 24.35 86.02
N LYS A 72 41.48 23.67 86.36
CA LYS A 72 41.11 23.34 87.75
C LYS A 72 42.00 22.25 88.36
N TYR A 73 42.48 21.30 87.56
CA TYR A 73 43.42 20.27 88.00
C TYR A 73 44.88 20.76 88.00
N GLU A 74 45.28 21.61 87.05
CA GLU A 74 46.60 22.28 87.08
C GLU A 74 46.74 23.22 88.29
N GLN A 75 45.71 23.98 88.66
CA GLN A 75 45.74 24.81 89.86
C GLN A 75 45.81 23.98 91.16
N LYS A 76 45.21 22.79 91.18
CA LYS A 76 45.35 21.84 92.31
C LYS A 76 46.74 21.21 92.37
N LEU A 77 47.33 20.87 91.22
CA LEU A 77 48.71 20.39 91.11
C LEU A 77 49.71 21.45 91.56
N ARG A 78 49.57 22.71 91.12
CA ARG A 78 50.42 23.82 91.56
C ARG A 78 50.26 24.14 93.05
N LYS A 79 49.05 23.99 93.63
CA LYS A 79 48.84 24.10 95.09
C LYS A 79 49.46 22.93 95.87
N LEU A 80 49.50 21.73 95.30
CA LEU A 80 50.19 20.57 95.88
C LEU A 80 51.72 20.69 95.76
N GLU A 81 52.23 21.14 94.62
CA GLU A 81 53.66 21.43 94.40
C GLU A 81 54.14 22.57 95.29
N LYS A 82 53.31 23.61 95.50
CA LYS A 82 53.60 24.69 96.45
C LYS A 82 53.62 24.18 97.89
N ARG A 83 52.69 23.30 98.31
CA ARG A 83 52.73 22.66 99.64
C ARG A 83 53.89 21.68 99.81
N VAL A 84 54.32 21.00 98.75
CA VAL A 84 55.48 20.10 98.78
C VAL A 84 56.78 20.88 98.83
N ASN A 85 56.91 22.00 98.10
CA ASN A 85 58.06 22.89 98.17
C ASN A 85 58.10 23.73 99.46
N GLU A 86 56.96 24.07 100.06
CA GLU A 86 56.87 24.70 101.39
C GLU A 86 57.22 23.72 102.53
N ILE A 87 57.18 22.41 102.30
CA ILE A 87 57.64 21.37 103.25
C ILE A 87 59.14 21.04 103.06
N PHE A 88 59.73 21.36 101.91
CA PHE A 88 61.10 20.99 101.55
C PHE A 88 62.10 22.15 101.46
N ILE A 89 61.70 23.38 101.80
CA ILE A 89 62.60 24.55 101.87
C ILE A 89 62.49 25.23 103.23
N SER A 90 62.91 24.52 104.26
CA SER A 90 63.58 25.07 105.43
C SER A 90 64.52 23.99 105.93
N ASP A 91 65.81 24.31 106.00
CA ASP A 91 66.93 23.43 106.31
C ASP A 91 67.36 22.52 105.15
N LEU A 92 68.17 23.08 104.25
CA LEU A 92 69.54 22.65 103.96
C LEU A 92 70.11 23.55 102.86
N ASN A 93 70.78 24.64 103.28
CA ASN A 93 71.58 25.46 102.37
C ASN A 93 72.86 24.73 101.97
N GLU A 94 73.13 24.82 100.68
CA GLU A 94 74.33 24.39 99.97
C GLU A 94 75.59 25.09 100.52
N ASP A 95 76.70 24.35 100.59
CA ASP A 95 77.87 24.69 99.77
C ASP A 95 78.87 23.52 99.68
N SER A 96 79.03 23.06 98.44
CA SER A 96 80.27 22.64 97.76
C SER A 96 81.27 21.63 98.39
N LEU A 97 81.79 20.77 97.49
CA LEU A 97 83.13 20.14 97.46
C LEU A 97 83.21 18.61 97.71
N ILE A 98 83.33 17.94 96.55
CA ILE A 98 84.04 16.67 96.25
C ILE A 98 85.56 16.85 96.60
N PRO A 99 86.45 15.83 96.81
CA PRO A 99 86.33 14.35 96.94
C PRO A 99 87.18 13.68 98.07
N ASN A 100 87.07 12.33 98.13
CA ASN A 100 88.12 11.32 98.36
C ASN A 100 88.40 10.76 99.78
N GLU A 101 88.02 9.49 99.91
CA GLU A 101 88.88 8.31 100.16
C GLU A 101 89.84 8.24 101.37
N LYS A 102 89.66 7.12 102.10
CA LYS A 102 90.61 6.29 102.88
C LYS A 102 90.70 6.48 104.40
N ASP A 103 90.38 5.35 105.05
CA ASP A 103 91.05 4.68 106.18
C ASP A 103 91.39 5.48 107.45
N TYR A 104 90.94 4.98 108.60
CA TYR A 104 91.81 4.44 109.66
C TYR A 104 90.93 3.88 110.80
N GLU A 105 91.02 2.57 111.05
CA GLU A 105 90.86 2.00 112.39
C GLU A 105 91.96 2.56 113.31
N ILE A 106 91.67 2.80 114.59
CA ILE A 106 92.56 2.45 115.71
C ILE A 106 91.71 2.37 116.99
N ASN A 107 91.96 1.28 117.70
CA ASN A 107 91.28 0.77 118.88
C ASN A 107 91.79 1.37 120.21
N ASN A 108 91.01 1.06 121.26
CA ASN A 108 91.43 0.77 122.65
C ASN A 108 91.80 1.97 123.56
N ARG A 109 91.76 1.90 124.89
CA ARG A 109 91.15 1.11 126.01
C ARG A 109 91.79 1.76 127.30
N ILE A 110 91.55 1.21 128.50
CA ILE A 110 92.30 1.41 129.80
C ILE A 110 91.74 2.55 130.69
N ASP A 111 91.47 2.39 132.00
CA ASP A 111 91.51 1.24 132.93
C ASP A 111 90.71 1.53 134.22
N ASN A 112 90.56 0.45 134.99
CA ASN A 112 89.85 0.22 136.26
C ASN A 112 90.48 0.82 137.55
N ILE A 113 89.77 0.54 138.67
CA ILE A 113 90.20 0.13 140.04
C ILE A 113 90.26 1.20 141.16
N PHE A 114 89.32 1.16 142.13
CA PHE A 114 89.47 0.59 143.51
C PHE A 114 88.26 0.92 144.43
N ASP A 115 87.72 -0.14 145.08
CA ASP A 115 86.88 -0.17 146.30
C ASP A 115 87.74 0.22 147.55
N PRO A 116 87.25 0.38 148.83
CA PRO A 116 86.02 -0.20 149.43
C PRO A 116 85.20 0.64 150.47
N GLU A 117 83.94 0.21 150.69
CA GLU A 117 83.15 0.15 151.97
C GLU A 117 82.68 1.43 152.74
N PRO A 118 81.64 1.37 153.63
CA PRO A 118 80.27 0.86 153.44
C PRO A 118 79.12 1.73 154.05
N ALA A 119 77.88 1.35 153.70
CA ALA A 119 76.58 1.49 154.40
C ALA A 119 75.71 2.79 154.29
N ARG A 120 74.56 2.68 153.57
CA ARG A 120 73.16 2.94 154.07
C ARG A 120 72.09 2.77 152.98
N PRO A 121 70.80 2.54 153.36
CA PRO A 121 69.76 2.01 152.47
C PRO A 121 68.93 3.12 151.80
N GLU A 122 68.78 3.08 150.47
CA GLU A 122 67.69 3.69 149.67
C GLU A 122 67.94 3.43 148.16
N THR A 123 67.66 2.22 147.66
CA THR A 123 67.88 1.84 146.24
C THR A 123 66.66 1.15 145.61
N THR A 124 65.51 1.79 145.67
CA THR A 124 64.28 1.30 145.01
C THR A 124 63.83 2.16 143.83
N LEU A 125 64.29 3.42 143.71
CA LEU A 125 63.87 4.34 142.63
C LEU A 125 64.75 4.25 141.36
N LEU A 126 66.01 3.82 141.50
CA LEU A 126 67.00 3.83 140.42
C LEU A 126 66.80 2.67 139.42
N ASN A 127 66.25 1.54 139.89
CA ASN A 127 65.99 0.37 139.05
C ASN A 127 64.73 0.54 138.17
N ASP A 128 63.72 1.26 138.65
CA ASP A 128 62.49 1.53 137.88
C ASP A 128 62.78 2.47 136.69
N LEU A 129 63.60 3.50 136.90
CA LEU A 129 64.09 4.40 135.84
C LEU A 129 64.93 3.67 134.78
N TYR A 130 65.72 2.67 135.19
CA TYR A 130 66.51 1.86 134.26
C TYR A 130 65.63 0.96 133.38
N GLY A 131 64.51 0.47 133.91
CA GLY A 131 63.52 -0.32 133.17
C GLY A 131 62.76 0.50 132.12
N GLU A 132 62.33 1.71 132.47
CA GLU A 132 61.66 2.62 131.52
C GLU A 132 62.58 3.07 130.39
N PHE A 133 63.85 3.39 130.69
CA PHE A 133 64.84 3.75 129.68
C PHE A 133 65.15 2.61 128.70
N SER A 134 65.18 1.36 129.17
CA SER A 134 65.38 0.19 128.31
C SER A 134 64.19 -0.02 127.37
N SER A 135 62.96 0.12 127.88
CA SER A 135 61.73 0.01 127.08
C SER A 135 61.68 1.06 125.96
N LEU A 136 61.98 2.32 126.28
CA LEU A 136 62.05 3.42 125.32
C LEU A 136 63.15 3.20 124.27
N ARG A 137 64.29 2.63 124.65
CA ARG A 137 65.39 2.29 123.74
C ARG A 137 64.96 1.23 122.72
N ASP A 138 64.21 0.22 123.17
CA ASP A 138 63.71 -0.84 122.31
C ASP A 138 62.59 -0.35 121.37
N GLU A 139 61.67 0.51 121.84
CA GLU A 139 60.71 1.19 120.97
C GLU A 139 61.40 2.08 119.92
N LEU A 140 62.45 2.81 120.31
CA LEU A 140 63.22 3.64 119.40
C LEU A 140 63.95 2.80 118.33
N ASN A 141 64.52 1.67 118.72
CA ASN A 141 65.17 0.76 117.78
C ASN A 141 64.16 0.11 116.81
N THR A 142 62.99 -0.25 117.31
CA THR A 142 61.91 -0.86 116.51
C THR A 142 61.33 0.15 115.52
N THR A 143 61.08 1.39 115.95
CA THR A 143 60.62 2.48 115.07
C THR A 143 61.68 2.87 114.04
N LYS A 144 62.96 2.93 114.41
CA LYS A 144 64.08 3.17 113.47
C LYS A 144 64.19 2.08 112.41
N TRP A 145 64.00 0.81 112.80
CA TRP A 145 63.94 -0.31 111.86
C TRP A 145 62.75 -0.18 110.90
N LEU A 146 61.56 0.15 111.43
CA LEU A 146 60.35 0.34 110.64
C LEU A 146 60.50 1.51 109.65
N LEU A 147 61.16 2.59 110.07
CA LEU A 147 61.46 3.76 109.24
C LEU A 147 62.40 3.39 108.08
N LYS A 148 63.41 2.55 108.34
CA LYS A 148 64.34 2.04 107.32
C LYS A 148 63.65 1.10 106.33
N GLN A 149 62.72 0.26 106.78
CA GLN A 149 61.91 -0.56 105.88
C GLN A 149 60.99 0.31 105.01
N LYS A 150 60.35 1.32 105.61
CA LYS A 150 59.53 2.29 104.86
C LYS A 150 60.36 3.10 103.86
N SER A 151 61.59 3.49 104.19
CA SER A 151 62.47 4.24 103.27
C SER A 151 62.95 3.37 102.10
N LEU A 152 63.26 2.09 102.34
CA LEU A 152 63.57 1.12 101.27
C LEU A 152 62.36 0.86 100.37
N LEU A 153 61.16 0.74 100.95
CA LEU A 153 59.92 0.62 100.20
C LEU A 153 59.68 1.87 99.34
N LEU A 154 59.93 3.07 99.89
CA LEU A 154 59.80 4.35 99.19
C LEU A 154 60.80 4.46 98.01
N LEU A 155 62.05 4.02 98.20
CA LEU A 155 63.04 3.98 97.12
C LEU A 155 62.65 2.98 96.02
N SER A 156 62.13 1.81 96.42
CA SER A 156 61.62 0.79 95.49
C SER A 156 60.41 1.29 94.69
N THR A 157 59.45 1.95 95.35
CA THR A 157 58.29 2.55 94.67
C THR A 157 58.71 3.71 93.76
N LYS A 158 59.66 4.56 94.18
CA LYS A 158 60.24 5.60 93.32
C LYS A 158 60.91 5.03 92.06
N SER A 159 61.67 3.94 92.21
CA SER A 159 62.29 3.24 91.08
C SER A 159 61.25 2.66 90.12
N LYS A 160 60.20 2.01 90.65
CA LYS A 160 59.06 1.52 89.86
C LYS A 160 58.35 2.66 89.15
N LEU A 161 58.12 3.79 89.83
CA LEU A 161 57.47 4.98 89.28
C LEU A 161 58.28 5.56 88.11
N ASN A 162 59.61 5.68 88.26
CA ASN A 162 60.49 6.14 87.18
C ASN A 162 60.46 5.19 85.97
N LYS A 163 60.47 3.86 86.19
CA LYS A 163 60.32 2.88 85.11
C LYS A 163 58.99 3.01 84.39
N THR A 164 57.89 3.15 85.14
CA THR A 164 56.56 3.36 84.54
C THR A 164 56.47 4.70 83.80
N GLN A 165 57.12 5.76 84.29
CA GLN A 165 57.18 7.05 83.62
C GLN A 165 57.91 6.96 82.28
N HIS A 166 59.06 6.26 82.25
CA HIS A 166 59.76 6.03 80.98
C HIS A 166 58.94 5.20 79.99
N GLN A 167 58.30 4.12 80.45
CA GLN A 167 57.39 3.34 79.61
C GLN A 167 56.25 4.21 79.07
N LEU A 168 55.66 5.08 79.89
CA LEU A 168 54.63 6.02 79.47
C LEU A 168 55.14 7.03 78.43
N THR A 169 56.37 7.54 78.56
CA THR A 169 56.95 8.42 77.54
C THR A 169 57.20 7.69 76.22
N GLU A 170 57.63 6.42 76.26
CA GLU A 170 57.87 5.61 75.07
C GLU A 170 56.56 5.25 74.36
N THR A 171 55.53 4.85 75.12
CA THR A 171 54.20 4.56 74.57
C THR A 171 53.55 5.81 73.99
N ASN A 172 53.68 6.97 74.64
CA ASN A 172 53.22 8.25 74.09
C ASN A 172 53.95 8.61 72.78
N GLY A 173 55.25 8.33 72.70
CA GLY A 173 56.04 8.51 71.48
C GLY A 173 55.56 7.59 70.35
N LYS A 174 55.23 6.33 70.64
CA LYS A 174 54.64 5.37 69.69
C LYS A 174 53.24 5.82 69.26
N LEU A 175 52.40 6.26 70.20
CA LEU A 175 51.04 6.76 69.95
C LEU A 175 51.06 7.94 68.97
N ARG A 176 51.93 8.94 69.19
CA ARG A 176 52.08 10.08 68.28
C ARG A 176 52.50 9.68 66.87
N ARG A 177 53.36 8.66 66.72
CA ARG A 177 53.76 8.16 65.40
C ARG A 177 52.60 7.44 64.71
N THR A 178 51.80 6.68 65.46
CA THR A 178 50.62 6.02 64.91
C THR A 178 49.52 7.02 64.55
N GLU A 179 49.32 8.07 65.35
CA GLU A 179 48.40 9.17 65.03
C GLU A 179 48.79 9.85 63.71
N LYS A 180 50.08 10.20 63.53
CA LYS A 180 50.55 10.77 62.25
C LYS A 180 50.33 9.84 61.06
N LYS A 181 50.55 8.53 61.23
CA LYS A 181 50.27 7.54 60.18
C LYS A 181 48.78 7.43 59.90
N LEU A 182 47.94 7.48 60.93
CA LEU A 182 46.49 7.49 60.79
C LEU A 182 46.04 8.73 60.00
N ASP A 183 46.54 9.92 60.34
CA ASP A 183 46.25 11.16 59.61
C ASP A 183 46.67 11.08 58.14
N GLN A 184 47.85 10.52 57.86
CA GLN A 184 48.33 10.33 56.49
C GLN A 184 47.41 9.37 55.71
N THR A 185 47.10 8.21 56.26
CA THR A 185 46.18 7.23 55.66
C THR A 185 44.79 7.84 55.46
N GLN A 186 44.33 8.70 56.37
CA GLN A 186 43.05 9.39 56.26
C GLN A 186 43.04 10.37 55.08
N ARG A 187 44.13 11.11 54.86
CA ARG A 187 44.30 11.98 53.67
C ARG A 187 44.32 11.18 52.37
N GLU A 188 45.08 10.08 52.34
CA GLU A 188 45.15 9.20 51.17
C GLU A 188 43.78 8.59 50.85
N ASN A 189 43.02 8.17 51.86
CA ASN A 189 41.63 7.71 51.70
C ASN A 189 40.72 8.79 51.13
N THR A 190 40.85 10.05 51.57
CA THR A 190 40.07 11.15 51.00
C THR A 190 40.38 11.36 49.52
N VAL A 191 41.66 11.32 49.12
CA VAL A 191 42.06 11.44 47.71
C VAL A 191 41.49 10.29 46.87
N LEU A 192 41.56 9.06 47.37
CA LEU A 192 41.01 7.89 46.68
C LEU A 192 39.48 7.98 46.54
N ARG A 193 38.76 8.44 47.58
CA ARG A 193 37.32 8.69 47.50
C ARG A 193 36.97 9.72 46.43
N ASN A 194 37.70 10.83 46.35
CA ASN A 194 37.46 11.84 45.32
C ASN A 194 37.70 11.28 43.92
N LYS A 195 38.80 10.52 43.73
CA LYS A 195 39.06 9.82 42.45
C LYS A 195 37.95 8.84 42.09
N LEU A 196 37.42 8.09 43.07
CA LEU A 196 36.31 7.16 42.86
C LEU A 196 35.05 7.91 42.42
N GLN A 197 34.72 9.04 43.06
CA GLN A 197 33.60 9.89 42.68
C GLN A 197 33.75 10.46 41.26
N ASP A 198 34.97 10.87 40.87
CA ASP A 198 35.24 11.35 39.51
C ASP A 198 35.04 10.22 38.48
N GLN A 199 35.51 9.00 38.78
CA GLN A 199 35.29 7.84 37.91
C GLN A 199 33.81 7.48 37.80
N GLU A 200 33.07 7.52 38.91
CA GLU A 200 31.62 7.28 38.93
C GLU A 200 30.88 8.32 38.08
N LYS A 201 31.28 9.59 38.15
CA LYS A 201 30.72 10.66 37.32
C LYS A 201 30.99 10.43 35.83
N ILE A 202 32.22 10.04 35.47
CA ILE A 202 32.57 9.70 34.08
C ILE A 202 31.72 8.52 33.61
N LEU A 203 31.62 7.46 34.42
CA LEU A 203 30.85 6.25 34.11
C LEU A 203 29.38 6.60 33.86
N ASN A 204 28.75 7.36 34.76
CA ASN A 204 27.36 7.79 34.62
C ASN A 204 27.13 8.63 33.36
N THR A 205 28.09 9.51 33.02
CA THR A 205 28.04 10.30 31.77
C THR A 205 28.15 9.41 30.54
N THR A 206 29.03 8.42 30.55
CA THR A 206 29.16 7.45 29.45
C THR A 206 27.93 6.57 29.31
N LEU A 207 27.33 6.13 30.41
CA LEU A 207 26.10 5.33 30.42
C LEU A 207 24.95 6.12 29.77
N SER A 208 24.80 7.39 30.15
CA SER A 208 23.78 8.28 29.56
C SER A 208 23.98 8.48 28.06
N LYS A 209 25.23 8.62 27.58
CA LYS A 209 25.53 8.67 26.14
C LYS A 209 25.16 7.37 25.43
N TRP A 210 25.46 6.22 26.06
CA TRP A 210 25.11 4.91 25.52
C TRP A 210 23.59 4.72 25.42
N ASP A 211 22.84 5.15 26.44
CA ASP A 211 21.37 5.13 26.42
C ASP A 211 20.78 6.04 25.34
N ALA A 212 21.42 7.18 25.05
CA ALA A 212 21.01 8.05 23.94
C ALA A 212 21.27 7.39 22.58
N MET A 213 22.43 6.78 22.39
CA MET A 213 22.76 6.02 21.17
C MET A 213 21.81 4.83 20.97
N LEU A 214 21.49 4.09 22.03
CA LEU A 214 20.57 2.96 21.96
C LEU A 214 19.16 3.41 21.55
N ARG A 215 18.70 4.58 22.02
CA ARG A 215 17.44 5.18 21.58
C ARG A 215 17.47 5.55 20.09
N GLN A 216 18.56 6.13 19.61
CA GLN A 216 18.72 6.43 18.19
C GLN A 216 18.73 5.18 17.31
N LEU A 217 19.40 4.11 17.75
CA LEU A 217 19.40 2.82 17.05
C LEU A 217 18.00 2.23 16.93
N LYS A 218 17.21 2.27 18.02
CA LYS A 218 15.81 1.80 18.00
C LYS A 218 14.92 2.63 17.07
N ASP A 219 15.10 3.96 17.04
CA ASP A 219 14.37 4.84 16.13
C ASP A 219 14.72 4.53 14.66
N LEU A 220 16.01 4.35 14.36
CA LEU A 220 16.47 3.96 13.02
C LEU A 220 15.91 2.60 12.59
N GLU A 221 15.91 1.61 13.48
CA GLU A 221 15.33 0.29 13.23
C GLU A 221 13.83 0.39 12.93
N SER A 222 13.09 1.22 13.70
CA SER A 222 11.67 1.47 13.44
C SER A 222 11.43 2.08 12.05
N ARG A 223 12.20 3.12 11.69
CA ARG A 223 12.11 3.77 10.36
C ARG A 223 12.48 2.81 9.22
N LEU A 224 13.48 1.96 9.41
CA LEU A 224 13.87 0.96 8.43
C LEU A 224 12.74 -0.05 8.21
N ASN A 225 12.12 -0.56 9.29
CA ASN A 225 11.00 -1.49 9.21
C ASN A 225 9.77 -0.87 8.54
N GLU A 226 9.50 0.42 8.79
CA GLU A 226 8.42 1.15 8.12
C GLU A 226 8.69 1.34 6.63
N THR A 227 9.93 1.68 6.27
CA THR A 227 10.35 1.80 4.86
C THR A 227 10.27 0.47 4.12
N LEU A 228 10.66 -0.63 4.78
CA LEU A 228 10.54 -1.98 4.21
C LEU A 228 9.09 -2.35 3.91
N LYS A 229 8.17 -2.09 4.85
CA LYS A 229 6.73 -2.31 4.64
C LYS A 229 6.19 -1.48 3.47
N GLN A 230 6.61 -0.22 3.35
CA GLN A 230 6.21 0.62 2.21
C GLN A 230 6.74 0.06 0.89
N ASN A 231 7.99 -0.44 0.87
CA ASN A 231 8.57 -1.03 -0.33
C ASN A 231 7.83 -2.30 -0.76
N GLU A 232 7.51 -3.20 0.18
CA GLU A 232 6.71 -4.41 -0.10
C GLU A 232 5.33 -4.03 -0.69
N TYR A 233 4.65 -3.05 -0.10
CA TYR A 233 3.37 -2.56 -0.62
C TYR A 233 3.49 -1.97 -2.04
N LEU A 234 4.54 -1.21 -2.31
CA LEU A 234 4.79 -0.63 -3.63
C LEU A 234 5.09 -1.73 -4.68
N GLN A 235 5.82 -2.77 -4.30
CA GLN A 235 6.10 -3.92 -5.17
C GLN A 235 4.82 -4.68 -5.54
N GLU A 236 3.92 -4.92 -4.58
CA GLU A 236 2.62 -5.55 -4.84
C GLU A 236 1.76 -4.70 -5.80
N ARG A 237 1.73 -3.38 -5.59
CA ARG A 237 1.02 -2.46 -6.50
C ARG A 237 1.63 -2.46 -7.90
N LEU A 238 2.95 -2.48 -8.02
CA LEU A 238 3.63 -2.50 -9.31
C LEU A 238 3.29 -3.78 -10.08
N LEU A 239 3.26 -4.92 -9.40
CA LEU A 239 2.84 -6.19 -9.99
C LEU A 239 1.36 -6.16 -10.42
N TYR A 240 0.49 -5.57 -9.61
CA TYR A 240 -0.92 -5.37 -9.96
C TYR A 240 -1.09 -4.54 -11.24
N TYR A 241 -0.39 -3.40 -11.33
CA TYR A 241 -0.46 -2.55 -12.52
C TYR A 241 0.13 -3.21 -13.76
N GLN A 242 1.20 -4.00 -13.63
CA GLN A 242 1.73 -4.79 -14.75
C GLN A 242 0.71 -5.81 -15.28
N ARG A 243 -0.03 -6.50 -14.39
CA ARG A 243 -1.09 -7.42 -14.82
C ARG A 243 -2.21 -6.69 -15.56
N MET A 244 -2.64 -5.54 -15.04
CA MET A 244 -3.66 -4.72 -15.69
C MET A 244 -3.19 -4.24 -17.07
N LEU A 245 -1.95 -3.77 -17.19
CA LEU A 245 -1.38 -3.32 -18.46
C LEU A 245 -1.36 -4.46 -19.49
N ASN A 246 -0.87 -5.65 -19.11
CA ASN A 246 -0.84 -6.81 -19.99
C ASN A 246 -2.24 -7.23 -20.46
N GLU A 247 -3.24 -7.19 -19.58
CA GLU A 247 -4.62 -7.49 -19.94
C GLU A 247 -5.19 -6.44 -20.91
N THR A 248 -4.93 -5.14 -20.67
CA THR A 248 -5.36 -4.08 -21.59
C THR A 248 -4.69 -4.19 -22.96
N GLU A 249 -3.41 -4.56 -23.02
CA GLU A 249 -2.71 -4.79 -24.28
C GLU A 249 -3.32 -5.97 -25.06
N ARG A 250 -3.69 -7.04 -24.36
CA ARG A 250 -4.36 -8.19 -24.96
C ARG A 250 -5.74 -7.81 -25.54
N GLN A 251 -6.52 -7.03 -24.80
CA GLN A 251 -7.83 -6.56 -25.26
C GLN A 251 -7.69 -5.63 -26.47
N LEU A 252 -6.69 -4.74 -26.47
CA LEU A 252 -6.42 -3.85 -27.61
C LEU A 252 -6.03 -4.64 -28.86
N ARG A 253 -5.18 -5.67 -28.73
CA ARG A 253 -4.81 -6.56 -29.84
C ARG A 253 -6.04 -7.28 -30.42
N TYR A 254 -6.93 -7.79 -29.57
CA TYR A 254 -8.17 -8.41 -30.02
C TYR A 254 -9.09 -7.43 -30.76
N ALA A 255 -9.24 -6.21 -30.23
CA ALA A 255 -10.05 -5.17 -30.85
C ALA A 255 -9.51 -4.77 -32.23
N LEU A 256 -8.19 -4.64 -32.39
CA LEU A 256 -7.54 -4.34 -33.66
C LEU A 256 -7.80 -5.41 -34.73
N ILE A 257 -7.68 -6.69 -34.37
CA ILE A 257 -7.97 -7.81 -35.28
C ILE A 257 -9.45 -7.77 -35.71
N LYS A 258 -10.36 -7.57 -34.75
CA LYS A 258 -11.80 -7.50 -35.02
C LYS A 258 -12.15 -6.31 -35.93
N TYR A 259 -11.54 -5.15 -35.69
CA TYR A 259 -11.70 -3.97 -36.54
C TYR A 259 -11.25 -4.25 -37.97
N HIS A 260 -10.08 -4.86 -38.17
CA HIS A 260 -9.58 -5.17 -39.50
C HIS A 260 -10.51 -6.15 -40.25
N GLN A 261 -10.99 -7.19 -39.56
CA GLN A 261 -11.95 -8.13 -40.15
C GLN A 261 -13.26 -7.44 -40.55
N LEU A 262 -13.79 -6.55 -39.71
CA LEU A 262 -15.00 -5.80 -40.02
C LEU A 262 -14.80 -4.85 -41.20
N ASN A 263 -13.63 -4.21 -41.29
CA ASN A 263 -13.30 -3.30 -42.39
C ASN A 263 -13.22 -4.03 -43.74
N LEU A 264 -12.65 -5.25 -43.75
CA LEU A 264 -12.64 -6.10 -44.96
C LEU A 264 -14.07 -6.48 -45.39
N GLN A 265 -14.93 -6.82 -44.43
CA GLN A 265 -16.33 -7.13 -44.69
C GLN A 265 -17.09 -5.91 -45.23
N HIS A 266 -16.84 -4.73 -44.67
CA HIS A 266 -17.43 -3.48 -45.12
C HIS A 266 -17.10 -3.21 -46.59
N HIS A 267 -15.82 -3.23 -46.98
CA HIS A 267 -15.43 -3.02 -48.38
C HIS A 267 -15.96 -4.11 -49.33
N ALA A 268 -16.11 -5.35 -48.86
CA ALA A 268 -16.74 -6.39 -49.65
C ALA A 268 -18.23 -6.11 -49.90
N LEU A 269 -18.94 -5.59 -48.90
CA LEU A 269 -20.35 -5.18 -49.03
C LEU A 269 -20.49 -3.94 -49.91
N GLU A 270 -19.61 -2.94 -49.78
CA GLU A 270 -19.61 -1.74 -50.64
C GLU A 270 -19.49 -2.12 -52.12
N ARG A 271 -18.54 -3.00 -52.46
CA ARG A 271 -18.38 -3.49 -53.85
C ARG A 271 -19.62 -4.22 -54.35
N LYS A 272 -20.27 -5.03 -53.50
CA LYS A 272 -21.54 -5.67 -53.84
C LYS A 272 -22.66 -4.66 -54.06
N ASN A 273 -22.75 -3.64 -53.20
CA ASN A 273 -23.77 -2.60 -53.32
C ASN A 273 -23.56 -1.78 -54.60
N GLN A 274 -22.32 -1.35 -54.88
CA GLN A 274 -21.97 -0.66 -56.13
C GLN A 274 -22.32 -1.50 -57.37
N LYS A 275 -22.04 -2.81 -57.35
CA LYS A 275 -22.42 -3.70 -58.45
C LYS A 275 -23.95 -3.78 -58.62
N SER A 276 -24.70 -3.89 -57.52
CA SER A 276 -26.16 -3.91 -57.56
C SER A 276 -26.74 -2.58 -58.06
N GLU A 277 -26.18 -1.45 -57.63
CA GLU A 277 -26.57 -0.12 -58.10
C GLU A 277 -26.28 0.07 -59.58
N MET A 278 -25.14 -0.41 -60.07
CA MET A 278 -24.79 -0.40 -61.50
C MET A 278 -25.76 -1.22 -62.33
N ILE A 279 -26.12 -2.43 -61.88
CA ILE A 279 -27.12 -3.28 -62.56
C ILE A 279 -28.49 -2.59 -62.60
N LEU A 280 -28.90 -1.95 -61.50
CA LEU A 280 -30.16 -1.19 -61.45
C LEU A 280 -30.13 0.03 -62.36
N ALA A 281 -28.99 0.71 -62.48
CA ALA A 281 -28.83 1.84 -63.40
C ALA A 281 -28.94 1.40 -64.87
N ASP A 282 -28.29 0.31 -65.29
CA ASP A 282 -28.39 -0.22 -66.65
C ASP A 282 -29.83 -0.64 -67.00
N CYS A 283 -30.51 -1.29 -66.06
CA CYS A 283 -31.93 -1.65 -66.15
C CYS A 283 -32.82 -0.42 -66.41
N MET A 284 -32.76 0.60 -65.55
CA MET A 284 -33.71 1.72 -65.57
C MET A 284 -33.41 2.79 -66.63
N GLN A 285 -32.23 2.76 -67.26
CA GLN A 285 -31.77 3.80 -68.19
C GLN A 285 -31.87 3.40 -69.68
N SER A 286 -32.47 2.26 -69.99
CA SER A 286 -32.50 1.69 -71.35
C SER A 286 -33.40 2.41 -72.36
N LYS A 287 -33.99 3.58 -72.07
CA LYS A 287 -34.84 4.30 -73.03
C LYS A 287 -34.00 4.94 -74.14
N SER A 288 -34.11 4.41 -75.35
CA SER A 288 -33.63 5.07 -76.58
C SER A 288 -34.79 5.19 -77.58
N ASN A 289 -34.67 6.03 -78.62
CA ASN A 289 -35.70 6.10 -79.67
C ASN A 289 -35.93 4.77 -80.41
N GLN A 290 -35.03 3.80 -80.23
CA GLN A 290 -35.03 2.51 -80.89
C GLN A 290 -35.22 1.33 -79.92
N PHE A 291 -35.34 1.58 -78.60
CA PHE A 291 -35.55 0.54 -77.60
C PHE A 291 -36.56 0.96 -76.53
N CYS A 292 -37.45 0.03 -76.19
CA CYS A 292 -38.44 0.19 -75.14
C CYS A 292 -38.54 -1.08 -74.28
N GLY A 293 -37.96 -1.03 -73.08
CA GLY A 293 -38.13 -2.02 -72.01
C GLY A 293 -39.16 -1.60 -70.96
N PHE A 294 -40.04 -0.64 -71.27
CA PHE A 294 -41.14 -0.17 -70.41
C PHE A 294 -40.81 0.35 -68.99
N GLU A 295 -39.53 0.52 -68.65
CA GLU A 295 -39.13 1.05 -67.34
C GLU A 295 -39.58 2.49 -67.07
N ASP A 296 -39.76 3.27 -68.13
CA ASP A 296 -40.28 4.63 -68.05
C ASP A 296 -41.81 4.66 -68.10
N GLU A 297 -42.44 5.49 -67.24
CA GLU A 297 -43.90 5.59 -67.12
C GLU A 297 -44.61 6.01 -68.42
N SER A 298 -43.91 6.68 -69.34
CA SER A 298 -44.50 7.06 -70.64
C SER A 298 -44.68 5.88 -71.60
N ILE A 299 -44.26 4.66 -71.22
CA ILE A 299 -44.32 3.43 -72.03
C ILE A 299 -43.82 3.67 -73.46
N CYS A 300 -42.78 4.50 -73.59
CA CYS A 300 -42.15 4.90 -74.85
C CYS A 300 -43.12 5.51 -75.88
N GLY A 301 -44.23 6.09 -75.41
CA GLY A 301 -45.27 6.69 -76.25
C GLY A 301 -46.22 5.68 -76.89
N PHE A 302 -46.22 4.41 -76.46
CA PHE A 302 -47.27 3.48 -76.83
C PHE A 302 -48.63 3.97 -76.30
N THR A 303 -49.68 3.77 -77.08
CA THR A 303 -51.04 4.16 -76.70
C THR A 303 -52.00 3.01 -76.89
N ASN A 304 -52.85 2.77 -75.88
CA ASN A 304 -53.96 1.85 -76.00
C ASN A 304 -54.99 2.36 -77.01
N GLU A 305 -55.53 1.45 -77.82
CA GLU A 305 -56.61 1.76 -78.74
C GLU A 305 -57.94 1.85 -77.99
N ASN A 306 -58.68 2.93 -78.20
CA ASN A 306 -60.02 3.11 -77.64
C ASN A 306 -61.05 3.04 -78.78
N SER A 307 -61.59 1.85 -79.03
CA SER A 307 -62.61 1.61 -80.05
C SER A 307 -63.64 0.60 -79.55
N ALA A 308 -64.84 0.60 -80.11
CA ALA A 308 -65.91 -0.33 -79.70
C ALA A 308 -65.53 -1.82 -79.91
N GLU A 309 -64.51 -2.08 -80.73
CA GLU A 309 -63.98 -3.42 -81.01
C GLU A 309 -62.91 -3.86 -79.99
N VAL A 310 -62.24 -2.92 -79.31
CA VAL A 310 -61.15 -3.18 -78.35
C VAL A 310 -61.65 -2.94 -76.93
N THR A 311 -61.86 -4.02 -76.18
CA THR A 311 -62.50 -3.99 -74.86
C THR A 311 -61.52 -3.96 -73.69
N LEU A 312 -60.23 -4.13 -73.95
CA LEU A 312 -59.17 -4.24 -72.94
C LEU A 312 -57.99 -3.31 -73.25
N ASN A 313 -57.22 -3.00 -72.21
CA ASN A 313 -55.99 -2.21 -72.31
C ASN A 313 -54.78 -3.08 -71.97
N TRP A 314 -53.66 -2.80 -72.62
CA TRP A 314 -52.34 -3.18 -72.14
C TRP A 314 -52.00 -2.33 -70.91
N THR A 315 -51.59 -2.99 -69.85
CA THR A 315 -51.22 -2.38 -68.57
C THR A 315 -49.76 -2.63 -68.27
N ARG A 316 -49.04 -1.60 -67.84
CA ARG A 316 -47.67 -1.71 -67.35
C ARG A 316 -47.69 -2.37 -65.97
N HIS A 317 -46.95 -3.45 -65.79
CA HIS A 317 -46.94 -4.25 -64.57
C HIS A 317 -45.51 -4.62 -64.14
N ALA A 318 -45.32 -4.88 -62.85
CA ALA A 318 -44.04 -5.30 -62.27
C ALA A 318 -44.24 -6.50 -61.34
N GLY A 319 -43.29 -7.43 -61.38
CA GLY A 319 -43.37 -8.69 -60.63
C GLY A 319 -44.42 -9.67 -61.19
N PRO A 320 -44.83 -10.68 -60.40
CA PRO A 320 -45.73 -11.72 -60.87
C PRO A 320 -47.12 -11.21 -61.23
N SER A 321 -47.75 -11.80 -62.25
CA SER A 321 -49.17 -11.54 -62.55
C SER A 321 -50.08 -11.91 -61.37
N PRO A 322 -51.20 -11.21 -61.14
CA PRO A 322 -52.12 -11.51 -60.02
C PRO A 322 -52.72 -12.93 -60.06
N SER A 323 -52.88 -13.51 -61.24
CA SER A 323 -53.36 -14.88 -61.41
C SER A 323 -52.26 -15.93 -61.26
N SER A 324 -52.59 -17.05 -60.61
CA SER A 324 -51.64 -18.15 -60.35
C SER A 324 -51.45 -19.04 -61.59
N ASN A 325 -50.21 -19.47 -61.83
CA ASN A 325 -49.80 -20.28 -63.00
C ASN A 325 -50.03 -19.59 -64.35
N THR A 326 -49.78 -18.29 -64.40
CA THR A 326 -49.89 -17.45 -65.59
C THR A 326 -48.81 -16.38 -65.55
N GLY A 327 -48.58 -15.73 -66.70
CA GLY A 327 -47.67 -14.59 -66.80
C GLY A 327 -46.22 -14.90 -66.40
N PRO A 328 -45.33 -13.92 -66.54
CA PRO A 328 -43.96 -14.04 -66.04
C PRO A 328 -43.89 -13.69 -64.54
N ASP A 329 -42.95 -14.31 -63.81
CA ASP A 329 -42.67 -13.94 -62.42
C ASP A 329 -41.92 -12.60 -62.32
N LEU A 330 -41.12 -12.28 -63.35
CA LEU A 330 -40.22 -11.14 -63.44
C LEU A 330 -40.20 -10.60 -64.87
N ASP A 331 -39.94 -9.31 -65.02
CA ASP A 331 -39.71 -8.68 -66.32
C ASP A 331 -38.47 -9.27 -67.03
N HIS A 332 -38.37 -9.07 -68.34
CA HIS A 332 -37.25 -9.61 -69.11
C HIS A 332 -35.97 -8.79 -68.94
N THR A 333 -36.10 -7.46 -68.83
CA THR A 333 -35.01 -6.47 -68.84
C THR A 333 -34.14 -6.57 -67.58
N CYS A 334 -34.77 -6.45 -66.42
CA CYS A 334 -34.15 -6.25 -65.12
C CYS A 334 -34.15 -7.53 -64.28
N GLN A 335 -35.00 -8.50 -64.64
CA GLN A 335 -35.18 -9.79 -63.97
C GLN A 335 -35.30 -9.64 -62.45
N ASN A 336 -36.04 -8.63 -62.02
CA ASN A 336 -36.29 -8.35 -60.61
C ASN A 336 -37.66 -7.66 -60.44
N ASN A 337 -38.15 -7.55 -59.20
CA ASN A 337 -39.50 -7.02 -58.94
C ASN A 337 -39.67 -5.51 -59.21
N ARG A 338 -38.62 -4.81 -59.70
CA ARG A 338 -38.67 -3.38 -60.03
C ARG A 338 -38.74 -3.12 -61.53
N GLY A 339 -38.41 -4.12 -62.36
CA GLY A 339 -38.55 -3.99 -63.81
C GLY A 339 -40.00 -4.13 -64.25
N HIS A 340 -40.30 -3.62 -65.44
CA HIS A 340 -41.66 -3.48 -65.93
C HIS A 340 -41.84 -4.10 -67.30
N TYR A 341 -43.01 -4.68 -67.51
CA TYR A 341 -43.44 -5.21 -68.80
C TYR A 341 -44.87 -4.79 -69.09
N MET A 342 -45.30 -4.91 -70.34
CA MET A 342 -46.69 -4.69 -70.72
C MET A 342 -47.45 -6.01 -70.66
N TYR A 343 -48.63 -5.97 -70.07
CA TYR A 343 -49.42 -7.14 -69.71
C TYR A 343 -50.90 -6.95 -70.04
N VAL A 344 -51.61 -8.03 -70.34
CA VAL A 344 -53.07 -8.05 -70.48
C VAL A 344 -53.66 -9.09 -69.54
N GLU A 345 -54.47 -8.62 -68.58
CA GLU A 345 -55.14 -9.44 -67.58
C GLU A 345 -56.25 -10.29 -68.18
N ALA A 346 -56.14 -11.60 -68.04
CA ALA A 346 -57.14 -12.52 -68.55
C ALA A 346 -58.28 -12.86 -67.58
N SER A 347 -58.14 -12.57 -66.29
CA SER A 347 -59.13 -12.92 -65.28
C SER A 347 -60.50 -12.27 -65.54
N GLY A 348 -61.55 -13.11 -65.54
CA GLY A 348 -62.94 -12.68 -65.68
C GLY A 348 -63.36 -12.24 -67.09
N ARG A 349 -62.55 -12.53 -68.12
CA ARG A 349 -62.79 -12.07 -69.50
C ARG A 349 -63.54 -13.09 -70.35
N VAL A 350 -64.21 -12.60 -71.39
CA VAL A 350 -65.01 -13.42 -72.31
C VAL A 350 -64.28 -13.64 -73.63
N LYS A 351 -64.61 -14.75 -74.31
CA LYS A 351 -64.04 -15.07 -75.62
C LYS A 351 -64.37 -13.95 -76.61
N GLY A 352 -63.35 -13.35 -77.20
CA GLY A 352 -63.49 -12.25 -78.15
C GLY A 352 -63.02 -10.90 -77.61
N ASP A 353 -62.78 -10.80 -76.30
CA ASP A 353 -62.10 -9.63 -75.73
C ASP A 353 -60.69 -9.52 -76.30
N LYS A 354 -60.31 -8.30 -76.64
CA LYS A 354 -58.99 -7.99 -77.18
C LYS A 354 -58.46 -6.67 -76.63
N ALA A 355 -57.14 -6.62 -76.46
CA ALA A 355 -56.39 -5.41 -76.14
C ALA A 355 -55.51 -5.05 -77.32
N ARG A 356 -55.51 -3.77 -77.72
CA ARG A 356 -54.58 -3.24 -78.73
C ARG A 356 -53.80 -2.07 -78.17
N MET A 357 -52.49 -2.09 -78.35
CA MET A 357 -51.66 -0.91 -78.18
C MET A 357 -50.83 -0.66 -79.43
N THR A 358 -50.63 0.61 -79.73
CA THR A 358 -49.96 1.07 -80.94
C THR A 358 -48.75 1.91 -80.55
N SER A 359 -47.62 1.68 -81.22
CA SER A 359 -46.42 2.46 -81.03
C SER A 359 -46.54 3.88 -81.60
N THR A 360 -45.57 4.73 -81.27
CA THR A 360 -45.27 5.93 -82.07
C THR A 360 -44.88 5.55 -83.51
N LYS A 361 -44.84 6.53 -84.40
CA LYS A 361 -44.50 6.30 -85.81
C LYS A 361 -42.98 6.24 -85.99
N TYR A 362 -42.49 5.15 -86.56
CA TYR A 362 -41.08 4.94 -86.90
C TYR A 362 -40.83 5.18 -88.40
N PHE A 363 -39.62 5.63 -88.72
CA PHE A 363 -39.17 5.88 -90.09
C PHE A 363 -37.72 5.43 -90.27
N ALA A 364 -37.41 4.84 -91.42
CA ALA A 364 -36.02 4.57 -91.81
C ALA A 364 -35.81 4.59 -93.31
N ASN A 365 -34.56 4.81 -93.70
CA ASN A 365 -34.13 4.88 -95.10
C ASN A 365 -33.89 3.51 -95.73
N ASP A 366 -33.79 2.46 -94.92
CA ASP A 366 -33.58 1.08 -95.34
C ASP A 366 -34.53 0.11 -94.63
N HIS A 367 -34.37 -1.19 -94.84
CA HIS A 367 -35.06 -2.24 -94.09
C HIS A 367 -34.85 -2.07 -92.58
N GLN A 368 -35.81 -2.52 -91.79
CA GLN A 368 -35.65 -2.59 -90.34
C GLN A 368 -36.02 -3.96 -89.80
N CYS A 369 -35.42 -4.32 -88.67
CA CYS A 369 -35.83 -5.44 -87.86
C CYS A 369 -36.43 -4.95 -86.55
N VAL A 370 -37.69 -5.31 -86.30
CA VAL A 370 -38.31 -5.13 -85.00
C VAL A 370 -38.13 -6.43 -84.23
N GLN A 371 -37.53 -6.37 -83.06
CA GLN A 371 -37.41 -7.48 -82.13
C GLN A 371 -38.22 -7.15 -80.87
N PHE A 372 -38.88 -8.13 -80.28
CA PHE A 372 -39.52 -7.97 -78.98
C PHE A 372 -39.53 -9.30 -78.24
N HIS A 373 -39.66 -9.25 -76.92
CA HIS A 373 -39.84 -10.43 -76.09
C HIS A 373 -41.32 -10.56 -75.72
N TYR A 374 -41.80 -11.80 -75.66
CA TYR A 374 -43.16 -12.11 -75.27
C TYR A 374 -43.20 -13.31 -74.33
N HIS A 375 -44.19 -13.35 -73.45
CA HIS A 375 -44.45 -14.45 -72.55
C HIS A 375 -45.94 -14.81 -72.62
N MET A 376 -46.23 -16.08 -72.85
CA MET A 376 -47.59 -16.61 -73.00
C MET A 376 -47.66 -17.97 -72.30
N TYR A 377 -47.96 -17.97 -71.01
CA TYR A 377 -48.02 -19.18 -70.19
C TYR A 377 -49.37 -19.35 -69.51
N GLY A 378 -50.05 -20.46 -69.79
CA GLY A 378 -51.34 -20.78 -69.18
C GLY A 378 -52.25 -21.63 -70.07
N ARG A 379 -53.30 -22.20 -69.47
CA ARG A 379 -54.21 -23.14 -70.15
C ARG A 379 -55.21 -22.44 -71.07
N ASP A 380 -55.55 -21.19 -70.77
CA ASP A 380 -56.60 -20.43 -71.45
C ASP A 380 -56.01 -19.36 -72.39
N MET A 381 -54.75 -19.54 -72.80
CA MET A 381 -54.06 -18.63 -73.72
C MET A 381 -54.84 -18.40 -75.00
N GLY A 382 -54.94 -17.13 -75.38
CA GLY A 382 -55.42 -16.73 -76.69
C GLY A 382 -54.29 -16.53 -77.69
N THR A 383 -54.31 -15.41 -78.41
CA THR A 383 -53.38 -15.15 -79.52
C THR A 383 -52.76 -13.78 -79.37
N LEU A 384 -51.44 -13.70 -79.53
CA LEU A 384 -50.73 -12.44 -79.73
C LEU A 384 -50.54 -12.23 -81.24
N ASN A 385 -51.17 -11.20 -81.78
CA ASN A 385 -51.01 -10.74 -83.16
C ASN A 385 -50.17 -9.46 -83.17
N VAL A 386 -49.28 -9.35 -84.15
CA VAL A 386 -48.53 -8.11 -84.40
C VAL A 386 -48.79 -7.62 -85.82
N TYR A 387 -49.11 -6.34 -85.93
CA TYR A 387 -49.43 -5.69 -87.20
C TYR A 387 -48.47 -4.54 -87.48
N THR A 388 -48.36 -4.19 -88.76
CA THR A 388 -47.72 -2.94 -89.18
C THR A 388 -48.78 -2.03 -89.78
N LYS A 389 -48.89 -0.81 -89.24
CA LYS A 389 -49.91 0.17 -89.67
C LYS A 389 -49.23 1.38 -90.29
N ARG A 390 -49.58 1.71 -91.54
CA ARG A 390 -48.93 2.80 -92.31
C ARG A 390 -49.66 4.15 -92.21
N LYS A 391 -50.98 4.13 -91.99
CA LYS A 391 -51.80 5.33 -91.77
C LYS A 391 -52.76 5.14 -90.59
N PRO A 392 -53.02 6.19 -89.78
CA PRO A 392 -53.84 6.09 -88.57
C PRO A 392 -55.29 5.61 -88.80
N ASN A 393 -55.88 5.89 -89.96
CA ASN A 393 -57.31 5.66 -90.24
C ASN A 393 -57.57 4.57 -91.29
N LEU A 394 -56.60 3.67 -91.53
CA LEU A 394 -56.79 2.49 -92.37
C LEU A 394 -57.02 1.24 -91.48
N ASP A 395 -57.83 0.32 -91.98
CA ASP A 395 -58.00 -1.01 -91.40
C ASP A 395 -56.66 -1.75 -91.31
N LEU A 396 -56.52 -2.60 -90.29
CA LEU A 396 -55.33 -3.42 -90.12
C LEU A 396 -55.23 -4.44 -91.27
N GLU A 397 -54.09 -4.44 -91.96
CA GLU A 397 -53.70 -5.55 -92.85
C GLU A 397 -53.57 -6.87 -92.05
N PRO A 398 -53.48 -8.04 -92.69
CA PRO A 398 -53.21 -9.29 -91.98
C PRO A 398 -51.97 -9.18 -91.06
N PRO A 399 -51.94 -9.87 -89.91
CA PRO A 399 -50.84 -9.74 -88.98
C PRO A 399 -49.54 -10.24 -89.62
N VAL A 400 -48.48 -9.47 -89.40
CA VAL A 400 -47.13 -9.79 -89.89
C VAL A 400 -46.45 -10.85 -89.02
N TRP A 401 -46.92 -11.04 -87.79
CA TRP A 401 -46.48 -12.10 -86.89
C TRP A 401 -47.60 -12.53 -85.96
N ARG A 402 -47.59 -13.80 -85.54
CA ARG A 402 -48.61 -14.38 -84.66
C ARG A 402 -48.03 -15.52 -83.81
N ALA A 403 -48.40 -15.55 -82.53
CA ALA A 403 -48.26 -16.72 -81.66
C ALA A 403 -49.61 -17.08 -81.01
N TYR A 404 -49.88 -18.38 -80.84
CA TYR A 404 -51.15 -18.88 -80.32
C TYR A 404 -50.95 -19.86 -79.16
N GLY A 405 -51.85 -19.82 -78.19
CA GLY A 405 -51.86 -20.79 -77.10
C GLY A 405 -50.66 -20.67 -76.16
N ASN A 406 -50.43 -21.73 -75.38
CA ASN A 406 -49.35 -21.80 -74.41
C ASN A 406 -47.99 -21.95 -75.12
N GLN A 407 -47.05 -21.06 -74.80
CA GLN A 407 -45.69 -21.01 -75.32
C GLN A 407 -44.65 -21.42 -74.26
N GLY A 408 -45.10 -21.78 -73.05
CA GLY A 408 -44.25 -22.18 -71.93
C GLY A 408 -43.97 -21.04 -70.96
N ASN A 409 -43.49 -21.37 -69.76
CA ASN A 409 -43.12 -20.37 -68.74
C ASN A 409 -41.71 -19.82 -69.01
N VAL A 410 -41.55 -19.14 -70.14
CA VAL A 410 -40.26 -18.61 -70.62
C VAL A 410 -40.53 -17.36 -71.47
N TRP A 411 -39.67 -16.35 -71.34
CA TRP A 411 -39.63 -15.23 -72.27
C TRP A 411 -39.08 -15.67 -73.63
N SER A 412 -39.88 -15.54 -74.69
CA SER A 412 -39.52 -15.91 -76.06
C SER A 412 -39.28 -14.66 -76.90
N THR A 413 -38.33 -14.72 -77.83
CA THR A 413 -38.02 -13.59 -78.73
C THR A 413 -38.72 -13.75 -80.07
N ALA A 414 -39.38 -12.68 -80.52
CA ALA A 414 -39.95 -12.57 -81.86
C ALA A 414 -39.23 -11.50 -82.68
N ARG A 415 -39.16 -11.70 -84.00
CA ARG A 415 -38.53 -10.77 -84.94
C ARG A 415 -39.44 -10.54 -86.14
N LEU A 416 -39.61 -9.27 -86.51
CA LEU A 416 -40.42 -8.84 -87.65
C LEU A 416 -39.52 -8.09 -88.64
N PHE A 417 -39.49 -8.56 -89.87
CA PHE A 417 -38.82 -7.87 -90.95
C PHE A 417 -39.72 -6.79 -91.53
N ILE A 418 -39.25 -5.55 -91.54
CA ILE A 418 -39.94 -4.39 -92.12
C ILE A 418 -39.29 -4.07 -93.46
N PRO A 419 -40.02 -4.23 -94.58
CA PRO A 419 -39.49 -3.90 -95.90
C PRO A 419 -39.13 -2.42 -96.01
N LYS A 420 -38.06 -2.10 -96.73
CA LYS A 420 -37.58 -0.72 -96.98
C LYS A 420 -38.68 0.25 -97.43
N ARG A 421 -39.62 -0.22 -98.25
CA ARG A 421 -40.77 0.59 -98.70
C ARG A 421 -41.62 1.05 -97.52
N VAL A 422 -41.97 0.12 -96.63
CA VAL A 422 -42.81 0.37 -95.45
C VAL A 422 -42.08 1.28 -94.45
N ALA A 423 -40.79 1.00 -94.23
CA ALA A 423 -39.94 1.80 -93.36
C ALA A 423 -39.82 3.27 -93.82
N LYS A 424 -39.73 3.52 -95.14
CA LYS A 424 -39.67 4.88 -95.72
C LYS A 424 -40.98 5.65 -95.63
N GLU A 425 -42.12 4.99 -95.84
CA GLU A 425 -43.46 5.58 -95.69
C GLU A 425 -43.79 5.89 -94.20
N GLY A 426 -43.05 5.21 -93.33
CA GLY A 426 -43.18 5.20 -91.89
C GLY A 426 -44.34 4.33 -91.42
N PHE A 427 -44.12 3.64 -90.30
CA PHE A 427 -45.03 2.61 -89.80
C PHE A 427 -45.17 2.70 -88.28
N GLN A 428 -46.28 2.17 -87.80
CA GLN A 428 -46.52 1.89 -86.38
C GLN A 428 -46.63 0.40 -86.19
N ILE A 429 -46.19 -0.09 -85.04
CA ILE A 429 -46.35 -1.47 -84.62
C ILE A 429 -47.59 -1.53 -83.74
N VAL A 430 -48.49 -2.47 -84.02
CA VAL A 430 -49.69 -2.69 -83.21
C VAL A 430 -49.60 -4.08 -82.61
N PHE A 431 -49.63 -4.16 -81.28
CA PHE A 431 -49.72 -5.42 -80.54
C PHE A 431 -51.17 -5.65 -80.14
N GLU A 432 -51.75 -6.75 -80.62
CA GLU A 432 -53.08 -7.19 -80.26
C GLU A 432 -53.01 -8.51 -79.48
N ALA A 433 -53.46 -8.49 -78.23
CA ALA A 433 -53.73 -9.71 -77.49
C ALA A 433 -55.23 -10.02 -77.61
N THR A 434 -55.56 -11.23 -78.05
CA THR A 434 -56.92 -11.76 -78.01
C THR A 434 -56.99 -12.80 -76.92
N LEU A 435 -58.06 -12.77 -76.12
CA LEU A 435 -58.23 -13.70 -75.01
C LEU A 435 -59.27 -14.79 -75.31
N ARG A 436 -59.15 -15.92 -74.60
CA ARG A 436 -60.17 -16.97 -74.57
C ARG A 436 -60.89 -16.93 -73.22
N LYS A 437 -62.04 -17.63 -73.14
CA LYS A 437 -62.78 -17.78 -71.90
C LYS A 437 -61.90 -18.51 -70.87
N GLY A 438 -61.64 -17.87 -69.74
CA GLY A 438 -60.80 -18.40 -68.67
C GLY A 438 -60.11 -17.27 -67.90
N TYR A 439 -59.26 -17.62 -66.95
CA TYR A 439 -58.42 -16.66 -66.22
C TYR A 439 -56.93 -16.95 -66.40
N ARG A 440 -56.58 -18.08 -67.02
CA ARG A 440 -55.18 -18.47 -67.23
C ARG A 440 -54.67 -18.09 -68.62
N GLY A 441 -54.87 -16.82 -68.99
CA GLY A 441 -54.85 -16.29 -70.36
C GLY A 441 -53.82 -15.18 -70.65
N ASP A 442 -53.05 -14.80 -69.66
CA ASP A 442 -52.15 -13.65 -69.66
C ASP A 442 -51.12 -13.60 -70.78
N VAL A 443 -51.07 -12.46 -71.48
CA VAL A 443 -50.08 -12.18 -72.52
C VAL A 443 -49.21 -11.01 -72.04
N SER A 444 -47.90 -11.21 -72.07
CA SER A 444 -46.93 -10.17 -71.70
C SER A 444 -45.95 -9.92 -72.84
N ILE A 445 -45.53 -8.67 -72.98
CA ILE A 445 -44.43 -8.29 -73.88
C ILE A 445 -43.45 -7.34 -73.19
N ASP A 446 -42.20 -7.41 -73.60
CA ASP A 446 -41.11 -6.62 -73.07
C ASP A 446 -40.01 -6.39 -74.14
N ASP A 447 -39.08 -5.48 -73.90
CA ASP A 447 -37.85 -5.31 -74.70
C ASP A 447 -38.06 -5.14 -76.21
N ILE A 448 -38.87 -4.15 -76.60
CA ILE A 448 -39.09 -3.83 -78.02
C ILE A 448 -37.89 -3.05 -78.55
N ALA A 449 -37.15 -3.63 -79.49
CA ALA A 449 -36.00 -3.05 -80.15
C ALA A 449 -36.23 -2.89 -81.66
N ILE A 450 -35.85 -1.76 -82.23
CA ILE A 450 -35.90 -1.47 -83.66
C ILE A 450 -34.48 -1.27 -84.16
N ARG A 451 -34.03 -2.14 -85.05
CA ARG A 451 -32.68 -2.12 -85.61
C ARG A 451 -32.75 -1.82 -87.09
N ASP A 452 -31.80 -1.03 -87.58
CA ASP A 452 -31.64 -0.84 -89.02
C ASP A 452 -31.02 -2.08 -89.66
N GLY A 453 -31.51 -2.46 -90.84
CA GLY A 453 -31.09 -3.66 -91.56
C GLY A 453 -32.08 -4.84 -91.46
N PRO A 454 -31.74 -5.99 -92.08
CA PRO A 454 -32.56 -7.20 -92.03
C PRO A 454 -32.50 -7.86 -90.64
N CYS A 455 -33.49 -8.71 -90.33
CA CYS A 455 -33.44 -9.51 -89.11
C CYS A 455 -32.38 -10.61 -89.21
N HIS A 456 -31.25 -10.43 -88.55
CA HIS A 456 -30.21 -11.45 -88.49
C HIS A 456 -30.56 -12.53 -87.44
N PRO A 457 -30.36 -13.82 -87.74
CA PRO A 457 -30.60 -14.90 -86.77
C PRO A 457 -29.70 -14.86 -85.51
N ASN A 458 -28.54 -14.18 -85.57
CA ASN A 458 -27.45 -14.34 -84.60
C ASN A 458 -27.11 -13.10 -83.74
N ASP A 459 -28.02 -12.16 -83.58
CA ASP A 459 -27.80 -10.93 -82.78
C ASP A 459 -27.75 -11.14 -81.25
N LEU A 460 -27.51 -12.37 -80.78
CA LEU A 460 -27.44 -12.78 -79.37
C LEU A 460 -26.01 -12.72 -78.77
N LEU A 461 -24.98 -12.25 -79.50
CA LEU A 461 -23.57 -12.36 -79.08
C LEU A 461 -22.78 -11.04 -79.04
N LEU A 462 -23.40 -9.91 -78.70
CA LEU A 462 -22.68 -8.64 -78.48
C LEU A 462 -22.87 -8.00 -77.10
N LYS A 463 -23.30 -8.78 -76.08
CA LYS A 463 -23.24 -8.35 -74.66
C LYS A 463 -22.22 -9.13 -73.82
N GLY A 464 -21.32 -9.90 -74.44
CA GLY A 464 -20.38 -10.79 -73.72
C GLY A 464 -18.90 -10.72 -74.11
N LEU A 465 -18.48 -9.72 -74.90
CA LEU A 465 -17.09 -9.60 -75.37
C LEU A 465 -16.52 -8.19 -75.13
N GLU A 466 -16.66 -7.69 -73.90
CA GLU A 466 -15.83 -6.57 -73.39
C GLU A 466 -15.20 -6.88 -72.03
N ASP A 467 -15.02 -8.16 -71.68
CA ASP A 467 -13.98 -8.53 -70.71
C ASP A 467 -12.69 -8.80 -71.49
N GLY A 468 -11.94 -7.72 -71.68
CA GLY A 468 -10.58 -7.77 -72.18
C GLY A 468 -9.72 -8.67 -71.29
N LYS A 469 -9.19 -9.73 -71.89
CA LYS A 469 -7.88 -10.25 -71.48
C LYS A 469 -6.84 -9.60 -72.37
N VAL A 470 -6.30 -8.51 -71.85
CA VAL A 470 -4.99 -7.97 -72.19
C VAL A 470 -4.00 -8.59 -71.22
N ASP A 471 -3.04 -9.29 -71.84
CA ASP A 471 -1.65 -9.58 -71.46
C ASP A 471 -1.24 -10.69 -70.48
N ASP A 472 -0.15 -11.33 -70.96
CA ASP A 472 0.95 -12.14 -70.40
C ASP A 472 0.75 -13.59 -69.93
#